data_AF-A0A8T6IRW3-F1
#
_entry.id   AF-A0A8T6IRW3-F1
#
_cell.length_a   1.000
_cell.length_b   1.000
_cell.length_c   1.000
_cell.angle_alpha   90.00
_cell.angle_beta   90.00
_cell.angle_gamma   90.00
#
_symmetry.space_group_name_H-M   'P 1'
#
loop_
_entity.id
_entity.type
_entity.pdbx_description
1 polymer ?
#
loop_
_entity_poly.entity_id
_entity_poly.type
_entity_poly.pdbx_seq_one_letter_code
_entity_poly.pdbx_strand_id
1 'polypeptide(L)'
;MFTQSESDQFRSEGWVANGAIHVIPGSYRVAYEHGRDPYSNHHIRCYPPEDEAIAIELPAGGVAFFAYGVAHCTLGNTTDKERAGVALHFINGAMDATAKSGFTLGKRPYLTGDESSGGEKEHGVVVAGTWEQEVAAVLGD
;
A
#
# COMPACT_ATOMS: atom_id res chain seq x y z
N MET A 1 18.03 -15.19 -11.55
CA MET A 1 18.78 -15.79 -10.42
C MET A 1 19.63 -14.68 -9.83
N PHE A 2 19.17 -14.03 -8.76
CA PHE A 2 19.95 -12.99 -8.08
C PHE A 2 21.11 -13.65 -7.32
N THR A 3 22.29 -13.05 -7.42
CA THR A 3 23.50 -13.61 -6.79
C THR A 3 23.52 -13.28 -5.30
N GLN A 4 24.10 -14.16 -4.47
CA GLN A 4 24.24 -13.99 -3.01
C GLN A 4 24.92 -12.67 -2.57
N SER A 5 25.57 -11.93 -3.48
CA SER A 5 26.18 -10.63 -3.16
C SER A 5 25.20 -9.44 -3.21
N GLU A 6 24.03 -9.57 -3.83
CA GLU A 6 22.99 -8.52 -3.81
C GLU A 6 22.10 -8.60 -2.56
N SER A 7 22.07 -9.75 -1.88
CA SER A 7 21.35 -9.93 -0.61
C SER A 7 22.02 -9.24 0.59
N ASP A 8 23.32 -8.90 0.50
CA ASP A 8 24.04 -8.22 1.59
C ASP A 8 23.83 -6.70 1.62
N GLN A 9 23.19 -6.10 0.60
CA GLN A 9 22.76 -4.70 0.61
C GLN A 9 21.48 -4.45 1.41
N PHE A 10 20.83 -5.51 1.89
CA PHE A 10 19.56 -5.45 2.62
C PHE A 10 19.76 -5.79 4.09
N ARG A 11 20.57 -4.99 4.78
CA ARG A 11 20.51 -4.92 6.24
C ARG A 11 19.27 -4.11 6.62
N SER A 12 18.61 -4.48 7.71
CA SER A 12 17.43 -3.78 8.25
C SER A 12 17.61 -2.27 8.35
N GLU A 13 18.84 -1.80 8.62
CA GLU A 13 19.22 -0.39 8.67
C GLU A 13 19.02 0.35 7.32
N GLY A 14 19.25 -0.30 6.18
CA GLY A 14 19.09 0.31 4.85
C GLY A 14 17.63 0.55 4.49
N TRP A 15 16.73 -0.31 4.95
CA TRP A 15 15.28 -0.17 4.78
C TRP A 15 14.70 0.95 5.63
N VAL A 16 15.15 1.07 6.87
CA VAL A 16 14.74 2.18 7.74
C VAL A 16 15.21 3.51 7.15
N ALA A 17 16.46 3.58 6.68
CA ALA A 17 17.04 4.80 6.10
C ALA A 17 16.34 5.26 4.80
N ASN A 18 15.80 4.32 4.00
CA ASN A 18 15.13 4.65 2.73
C ASN A 18 13.63 4.99 2.86
N GLY A 19 13.12 5.08 4.10
CA GLY A 19 11.73 5.43 4.37
C GLY A 19 10.75 4.26 4.19
N ALA A 20 11.15 3.02 4.51
CA ALA A 20 10.25 1.87 4.51
C ALA A 20 8.99 2.11 5.35
N ILE A 21 7.90 1.46 4.95
CA ILE A 21 6.66 1.50 5.74
C ILE A 21 6.89 0.80 7.07
N HIS A 22 6.39 1.42 8.14
CA HIS A 22 6.34 0.86 9.47
C HIS A 22 4.89 0.58 9.85
N VAL A 23 4.67 -0.52 10.55
CA VAL A 23 3.34 -0.94 11.03
C VAL A 23 3.42 -1.31 12.50
N ILE A 24 2.32 -1.14 13.22
CA ILE A 24 2.17 -1.69 14.57
C ILE A 24 1.30 -2.96 14.45
N PRO A 25 1.88 -4.16 14.60
CA PRO A 25 1.12 -5.40 14.45
C PRO A 25 -0.09 -5.45 15.39
N GLY A 26 -1.24 -5.89 14.89
CA GLY A 26 -2.45 -6.03 15.70
C GLY A 26 -3.20 -4.72 16.00
N SER A 27 -2.63 -3.56 15.71
CA SER A 27 -3.23 -2.26 16.08
C SER A 27 -4.55 -1.96 15.37
N TYR A 28 -4.88 -2.70 14.31
CA TYR A 28 -6.18 -2.62 13.61
C TYR A 28 -7.38 -2.94 14.51
N ARG A 29 -7.15 -3.50 15.70
CA ARG A 29 -8.17 -3.77 16.73
C ARG A 29 -8.51 -2.53 17.56
N VAL A 30 -7.73 -1.47 17.44
CA VAL A 30 -7.87 -0.23 18.20
C VAL A 30 -8.14 0.91 17.22
N ALA A 31 -9.19 1.69 17.48
CA ALA A 31 -9.44 2.91 16.73
C ALA A 31 -8.63 4.05 17.35
N TYR A 32 -7.65 4.57 16.60
CA TYR A 32 -6.92 5.77 16.99
C TYR A 32 -7.65 7.01 16.49
N GLU A 33 -7.80 8.00 17.36
CA GLU A 33 -8.31 9.31 16.96
C GLU A 33 -7.31 10.00 16.05
N HIS A 34 -7.82 10.55 14.95
CA HIS A 34 -7.01 11.24 13.96
C HIS A 34 -7.32 12.74 13.99
N GLY A 35 -6.27 13.55 14.05
CA GLY A 35 -6.35 15.00 14.01
C GLY A 35 -5.47 15.59 12.91
N ARG A 36 -5.74 16.84 12.55
CA ARG A 36 -4.75 17.64 11.81
C ARG A 36 -3.63 18.03 12.76
N ASP A 37 -2.40 17.96 12.27
CA ASP A 37 -1.24 18.44 12.99
C ASP A 37 -0.62 19.61 12.20
N PRO A 38 -0.91 20.87 12.57
CA PRO A 38 -0.42 22.03 11.84
C PRO A 38 1.09 22.28 12.04
N TYR A 39 1.73 21.53 12.94
CA TYR A 39 3.14 21.71 13.29
C TYR A 39 4.03 20.61 12.73
N SER A 40 3.50 19.73 11.89
CA SER A 40 4.28 18.73 11.17
C SER A 40 3.93 18.65 9.69
N ASN A 41 4.69 17.86 8.94
CA ASN A 41 4.42 17.54 7.54
C ASN A 41 3.42 16.38 7.37
N HIS A 42 2.78 15.92 8.46
CA HIS A 42 1.74 14.90 8.38
C HIS A 42 0.43 15.52 7.90
N HIS A 43 -0.17 14.94 6.86
CA HIS A 43 -1.52 15.35 6.44
C HIS A 43 -2.57 15.06 7.52
N ILE A 44 -2.37 14.00 8.29
CA ILE A 44 -3.20 13.58 9.43
C ILE A 44 -2.31 12.84 10.44
N ARG A 45 -2.54 13.05 11.74
CA ARG A 45 -1.75 12.45 12.82
C ARG A 45 -2.64 11.72 13.81
N CYS A 46 -2.12 10.62 14.34
CA CYS A 46 -2.61 9.94 15.53
C CYS A 46 -1.43 9.64 16.47
N TYR A 47 -1.70 9.11 17.66
CA TYR A 47 -0.69 8.84 18.69
C TYR A 47 -0.73 7.37 19.14
N PRO A 48 -0.29 6.43 18.29
CA PRO A 48 -0.21 5.02 18.65
C PRO A 48 1.07 4.72 19.48
N PRO A 49 1.23 3.51 20.04
CA PRO A 49 2.49 3.10 20.70
C PRO A 49 3.59 2.90 19.65
N GLU A 50 4.29 3.97 19.28
CA GLU A 50 5.28 3.98 18.20
C GLU A 50 6.50 3.08 18.49
N ASP A 51 6.78 2.74 19.75
CA ASP A 51 7.81 1.80 20.16
C ASP A 51 7.48 0.34 19.80
N GLU A 52 6.22 0.04 19.50
CA GLU A 52 5.78 -1.27 18.97
C GLU A 52 5.85 -1.36 17.44
N ALA A 53 6.26 -0.28 16.76
CA ALA A 53 6.30 -0.25 15.30
C ALA A 53 7.48 -1.07 14.75
N ILE A 54 7.21 -1.82 13.68
CA ILE A 54 8.21 -2.60 12.95
C ILE A 54 8.29 -2.14 11.50
N ALA A 55 9.50 -2.07 10.95
CA ALA A 55 9.72 -1.85 9.53
C ALA A 55 9.28 -3.07 8.72
N ILE A 56 8.62 -2.84 7.58
CA ILE A 56 8.33 -3.88 6.61
C ILE A 56 9.35 -3.78 5.47
N GLU A 57 10.33 -4.67 5.51
CA GLU A 57 11.40 -4.77 4.53
C GLU A 57 10.90 -5.49 3.28
N LEU A 58 10.98 -4.81 2.12
CA LEU A 58 10.45 -5.34 0.85
C LEU A 58 11.43 -5.06 -0.29
N PRO A 59 12.01 -6.10 -0.93
CA PRO A 59 12.73 -5.91 -2.19
C PRO A 59 11.83 -5.23 -3.24
N ALA A 60 12.46 -4.60 -4.24
CA ALA A 60 11.71 -4.04 -5.37
C ALA A 60 10.82 -5.12 -6.01
N GLY A 61 9.55 -4.80 -6.25
CA GLY A 61 8.53 -5.76 -6.69
C GLY A 61 7.86 -6.56 -5.56
N GLY A 62 8.32 -6.42 -4.32
CA GLY A 62 7.68 -6.99 -3.14
C GLY A 62 6.36 -6.31 -2.80
N VAL A 63 5.45 -7.06 -2.18
CA VAL A 63 4.10 -6.60 -1.79
C VAL A 63 3.86 -6.94 -0.32
N ALA A 64 3.32 -5.99 0.44
CA ALA A 64 2.78 -6.22 1.77
C ALA A 64 1.26 -6.08 1.77
N PHE A 65 0.58 -7.03 2.40
CA PHE A 65 -0.85 -6.96 2.69
C PHE A 65 -1.04 -6.70 4.18
N PHE A 66 -1.82 -5.67 4.51
CA PHE A 66 -2.20 -5.38 5.88
C PHE A 66 -3.62 -4.83 5.95
N ALA A 67 -4.26 -4.95 7.11
CA ALA A 67 -5.62 -4.47 7.32
C ALA A 67 -5.67 -2.94 7.28
N TYR A 68 -6.71 -2.38 6.66
CA TYR A 68 -6.90 -0.92 6.50
C TYR A 68 -6.73 -0.12 7.80
N GLY A 69 -7.20 -0.68 8.93
CA GLY A 69 -7.13 -0.02 10.24
C GLY A 69 -5.79 -0.14 10.96
N VAL A 70 -4.78 -0.82 10.40
CA VAL A 70 -3.47 -0.89 11.05
C VAL A 70 -2.87 0.51 11.12
N ALA A 71 -2.26 0.85 12.26
CA ALA A 71 -1.50 2.06 12.41
C ALA A 71 -0.20 1.86 11.63
N HIS A 72 0.07 2.78 10.70
CA HIS A 72 1.22 2.69 9.83
C HIS A 72 1.68 4.09 9.43
N CYS A 73 2.97 4.19 9.11
CA CYS A 73 3.57 5.39 8.57
C CYS A 73 4.73 5.02 7.64
N THR A 74 5.26 5.99 6.93
CA THR A 74 6.59 5.89 6.31
C THR A 74 7.49 6.88 7.04
N LEU A 75 8.75 6.51 7.25
CA LEU A 75 9.73 7.41 7.84
C LEU A 75 10.38 8.28 6.76
N GLY A 76 11.12 9.31 7.21
CA GLY A 76 11.89 10.15 6.29
C GLY A 76 12.96 9.34 5.57
N ASN A 77 13.05 9.51 4.25
CA ASN A 77 14.13 8.94 3.45
C ASN A 77 15.37 9.85 3.58
N THR A 78 16.47 9.31 4.12
CA THR A 78 17.74 10.01 4.32
C THR A 78 18.83 9.56 3.34
N THR A 79 18.47 8.73 2.37
CA THR A 79 19.38 8.26 1.31
C THR A 79 19.43 9.25 0.14
N ASP A 80 20.37 9.02 -0.78
CA ASP A 80 20.53 9.77 -2.03
C ASP A 80 19.64 9.24 -3.18
N LYS A 81 18.78 8.25 -2.89
CA LYS A 81 17.89 7.60 -3.86
C LYS A 81 16.43 7.80 -3.49
N GLU A 82 15.62 8.10 -4.48
CA GLU A 82 14.17 8.14 -4.29
C GLU A 82 13.61 6.74 -4.02
N ARG A 83 12.55 6.68 -3.20
CA ARG A 83 11.81 5.46 -2.91
C ARG A 83 10.38 5.61 -3.43
N ALA A 84 9.99 4.73 -4.34
CA ALA A 84 8.64 4.68 -4.87
C ALA A 84 7.85 3.50 -4.28
N GLY A 85 6.55 3.68 -4.11
CA GLY A 85 5.63 2.62 -3.70
C GLY A 85 4.21 2.95 -4.17
N VAL A 86 3.44 1.92 -4.48
CA VAL A 86 2.03 2.04 -4.87
C VAL A 86 1.17 1.45 -3.75
N ALA A 87 0.18 2.22 -3.30
CA ALA A 87 -0.80 1.77 -2.32
C ALA A 87 -2.13 1.46 -3.03
N LEU A 88 -2.60 0.22 -2.91
CA LEU A 88 -3.88 -0.23 -3.43
C LEU A 88 -4.79 -0.61 -2.26
N HIS A 89 -6.02 -0.10 -2.28
CA HIS A 89 -7.01 -0.38 -1.25
C HIS A 89 -8.06 -1.36 -1.78
N PHE A 90 -8.13 -2.54 -1.17
CA PHE A 90 -9.16 -3.53 -1.45
C PHE A 90 -10.21 -3.46 -0.35
N ILE A 91 -11.46 -3.21 -0.73
CA ILE A 91 -12.58 -3.06 0.19
C ILE A 91 -13.63 -4.10 -0.19
N ASN A 92 -14.19 -4.79 0.81
CA ASN A 92 -15.33 -5.66 0.57
C ASN A 92 -16.53 -4.80 0.13
N GLY A 93 -17.18 -5.16 -0.99
CA GLY A 93 -18.33 -4.42 -1.52
C GLY A 93 -19.47 -4.21 -0.52
N ALA A 94 -19.66 -5.15 0.41
CA ALA A 94 -20.64 -5.02 1.50
C ALA A 94 -20.32 -3.88 2.50
N MET A 95 -19.09 -3.35 2.45
CA MET A 95 -18.58 -2.28 3.30
C MET A 95 -18.33 -0.97 2.51
N ASP A 96 -18.77 -0.87 1.26
CA ASP A 96 -18.48 0.27 0.37
C ASP A 96 -18.90 1.62 1.00
N ALA A 97 -20.05 1.64 1.68
CA ALA A 97 -20.62 2.83 2.32
C ALA A 97 -19.90 3.28 3.61
N THR A 98 -19.03 2.44 4.19
CA THR A 98 -18.36 2.73 5.47
C THR A 98 -16.91 3.17 5.30
N ALA A 99 -16.31 2.92 4.13
CA ALA A 99 -14.97 3.36 3.81
C ALA A 99 -14.95 4.88 3.54
N LYS A 100 -14.48 5.66 4.54
CA LYS A 100 -14.38 7.13 4.51
C LYS A 100 -13.27 7.67 3.59
N SER A 101 -12.78 6.88 2.62
CA SER A 101 -11.59 7.17 1.81
C SER A 101 -11.77 8.25 0.73
N GLY A 102 -12.77 9.13 0.84
CA GLY A 102 -12.96 10.26 -0.07
C GLY A 102 -13.40 9.92 -1.50
N PHE A 103 -13.67 8.65 -1.80
CA PHE A 103 -14.22 8.24 -3.10
C PHE A 103 -15.73 8.40 -3.13
N THR A 104 -16.27 8.79 -4.29
CA THR A 104 -17.72 8.78 -4.53
C THR A 104 -18.23 7.35 -4.42
N LEU A 105 -19.24 7.13 -3.56
CA LEU A 105 -19.91 5.83 -3.42
C LEU A 105 -20.40 5.31 -4.78
N GLY A 106 -20.25 4.01 -5.01
CA GLY A 106 -20.67 3.37 -6.27
C GLY A 106 -19.76 3.62 -7.49
N LYS A 107 -18.64 4.33 -7.35
CA LYS A 107 -17.64 4.49 -8.43
C LYS A 107 -16.43 3.56 -8.30
N ARG A 108 -16.38 2.71 -7.28
CA ARG A 108 -15.27 1.76 -7.10
C ARG A 108 -15.48 0.55 -8.02
N PRO A 109 -14.48 0.14 -8.81
CA PRO A 109 -14.58 -1.08 -9.60
C PRO A 109 -14.73 -2.31 -8.71
N TYR A 110 -15.63 -3.21 -9.09
CA TYR A 110 -15.69 -4.54 -8.54
C TYR A 110 -14.66 -5.41 -9.27
N LEU A 111 -13.65 -5.90 -8.55
CA LEU A 111 -12.61 -6.76 -9.13
C LEU A 111 -13.11 -8.20 -9.32
N THR A 112 -13.98 -8.66 -8.42
CA THR A 112 -14.50 -10.04 -8.37
C THR A 112 -15.96 -10.05 -7.96
N GLY A 113 -16.68 -11.15 -8.19
CA GLY A 113 -18.10 -11.31 -7.83
C GLY A 113 -19.04 -10.94 -8.98
N ASP A 114 -20.34 -11.07 -8.75
CA ASP A 114 -21.38 -10.90 -9.76
C ASP A 114 -21.45 -9.46 -10.30
N GLU A 115 -21.00 -8.49 -9.51
CA GLU A 115 -20.94 -7.07 -9.88
C GLU A 115 -19.71 -6.72 -10.72
N SER A 116 -18.71 -7.61 -10.82
CA SER A 116 -17.50 -7.38 -11.62
C SER A 116 -17.82 -7.35 -13.12
N SER A 117 -17.36 -6.30 -13.79
CA SER A 117 -17.46 -6.11 -15.24
C SER A 117 -16.27 -6.70 -16.00
N GLY A 118 -15.25 -7.19 -15.28
CA GLY A 118 -13.94 -7.49 -15.85
C GLY A 118 -13.23 -6.26 -16.43
N GLY A 119 -13.62 -5.04 -16.05
CA GLY A 119 -13.02 -3.77 -16.50
C GLY A 119 -13.78 -3.07 -17.63
N GLU A 120 -14.81 -3.70 -18.22
CA GLU A 120 -15.53 -3.13 -19.37
C GLU A 120 -16.25 -1.81 -19.02
N LYS A 121 -16.84 -1.71 -17.82
CA LYS A 121 -17.52 -0.48 -17.37
C LYS A 121 -16.54 0.67 -17.13
N GLU A 122 -15.32 0.37 -16.71
CA GLU A 122 -14.31 1.33 -16.28
C GLU A 122 -13.39 1.76 -17.42
N HIS A 123 -13.08 0.84 -18.33
CA HIS A 123 -12.09 1.02 -19.40
C HIS A 123 -12.70 0.94 -20.81
N GLY A 124 -13.96 0.56 -20.95
CA GLY A 124 -14.63 0.35 -22.24
C GLY A 124 -14.23 -0.95 -22.94
N VAL A 125 -13.36 -1.76 -22.32
CA VAL A 125 -12.88 -3.06 -22.81
C VAL A 125 -12.74 -4.03 -21.63
N VAL A 126 -12.86 -5.32 -21.89
CA VAL A 126 -12.59 -6.35 -20.88
C VAL A 126 -11.07 -6.45 -20.66
N VAL A 127 -10.63 -6.17 -19.44
CA VAL A 127 -9.23 -6.26 -18.98
C VAL A 127 -8.98 -7.56 -18.19
N ALA A 128 -10.04 -8.16 -17.63
CA ALA A 128 -9.90 -9.42 -16.91
C ALA A 128 -9.31 -10.51 -17.80
N GLY A 129 -8.24 -11.16 -17.33
CA GLY A 129 -7.55 -12.21 -18.07
C GLY A 129 -6.51 -11.71 -19.08
N THR A 130 -6.22 -10.40 -19.15
CA THR A 130 -5.19 -9.86 -20.04
C THR A 130 -3.85 -9.61 -19.35
N TRP A 131 -3.69 -9.96 -18.06
CA TRP A 131 -2.51 -9.62 -17.25
C TRP A 131 -1.18 -9.97 -17.93
N GLU A 132 -1.03 -11.20 -18.41
CA GLU A 132 0.20 -11.65 -19.06
C GLU A 132 0.51 -10.84 -20.33
N GLN A 133 -0.52 -10.43 -21.08
CA GLN A 133 -0.39 -9.63 -22.30
C GLN A 133 0.01 -8.19 -21.98
N GLU A 134 -0.63 -7.58 -20.97
CA GLU A 134 -0.30 -6.22 -20.51
C GLU A 134 1.12 -6.14 -19.96
N VAL A 135 1.54 -7.15 -19.18
CA VAL A 135 2.91 -7.23 -18.66
C VAL A 135 3.91 -7.40 -19.80
N ALA A 136 3.68 -8.31 -20.74
CA ALA A 136 4.56 -8.49 -21.90
C ALA A 136 4.69 -7.19 -22.72
N ALA A 137 3.59 -6.49 -22.97
CA ALA A 137 3.58 -5.23 -23.70
C ALA A 137 4.41 -4.13 -23.02
N VAL A 138 4.36 -4.04 -21.69
CA VAL A 138 5.15 -3.06 -20.91
C VAL A 138 6.63 -3.42 -20.85
N LEU A 139 6.95 -4.71 -20.75
CA LEU A 139 8.33 -5.19 -20.69
C LEU A 139 9.01 -5.24 -22.07
N GLY A 140 8.23 -5.21 -23.15
CA GLY A 140 8.73 -5.27 -24.53
C GLY A 140 9.12 -6.68 -24.97
N ASP A 141 8.51 -7.71 -24.38
CA ASP A 141 8.72 -9.14 -24.70
C ASP A 141 7.78 -9.64 -25.82
#